data_AF-A0A8D2KY23-F1
#
_entry.id   AF-A0A8D2KY23-F1
#
_cell.length_a   1.000
_cell.length_b   1.000
_cell.length_c   1.000
_cell.angle_alpha   90.00
_cell.angle_beta   90.00
_cell.angle_gamma   90.00
#
_symmetry.space_group_name_H-M   'P 1'
#
loop_
_entity.id
_entity.type
_entity.pdbx_description
1 polymer ?
#
loop_
_entity_poly.entity_id
_entity_poly.type
_entity_poly.pdbx_seq_one_letter_code
_entity_poly.pdbx_strand_id
1 'polypeptide(L)'
;VLGGIPWQSYFQRVLSVSSLREARLMSYLAGLGCFAMAVPSVLIGAVAASTDWNQTRYGLPSPSDRGDAALILPLPTISIVGLGAIAAAVMSSGDSALLSASSMFAHNIYRKFSFLFSQATEKGVLWVMRASMVMFGAAAAGLAFYSHSIFDLWFLGGELVYALLFPQLCCALFVPGTNTYGSAAGFFLGFLLRLLAGEPSLKIPPVIHYPGCSLVGGTYIQLFPFKMVTMLVSLFTILSVSYLAASMFKSGTFLGVAPSLLEALHFRCLFDTELELFLDSKALLLFSKAF
;
A
#
# COMPACT_ATOMS: atom_id res chain seq x y z
N VAL A 1 0.49 1.34 -10.87
CA VAL A 1 1.56 2.36 -11.01
C VAL A 1 1.43 3.44 -9.94
N LEU A 2 0.39 4.28 -9.94
CA LEU A 2 0.27 5.39 -8.97
C LEU A 2 0.15 4.93 -7.51
N GLY A 3 -0.47 3.77 -7.25
CA GLY A 3 -0.53 3.17 -5.91
C GLY A 3 0.84 2.76 -5.32
N GLY A 4 1.90 2.68 -6.13
CA GLY A 4 3.26 2.39 -5.62
C GLY A 4 3.98 3.60 -5.03
N ILE A 5 3.48 4.82 -5.28
CA ILE A 5 4.11 6.07 -4.82
C ILE A 5 3.99 6.24 -3.30
N PRO A 6 2.80 6.13 -2.69
CA PRO A 6 2.65 6.28 -1.22
C PRO A 6 3.09 5.02 -0.45
N TRP A 7 3.87 4.12 -1.05
CA TRP A 7 4.22 2.85 -0.42
C TRP A 7 5.36 3.05 0.59
N GLN A 8 5.10 2.74 1.86
CA GLN A 8 6.01 3.08 2.96
C GLN A 8 7.41 2.45 2.83
N SER A 9 7.52 1.20 2.36
CA SER A 9 8.83 0.55 2.18
C SER A 9 9.74 1.26 1.17
N TYR A 10 9.17 2.03 0.23
CA TYR A 10 9.93 2.85 -0.70
C TYR A 10 10.54 4.06 0.02
N PHE A 11 9.76 4.78 0.84
CA PHE A 11 10.24 5.92 1.61
C PHE A 11 11.34 5.51 2.60
N GLN A 12 11.17 4.37 3.29
CA GLN A 12 12.20 3.84 4.20
C GLN A 12 13.54 3.62 3.50
N ARG A 13 13.52 3.08 2.28
CA ARG A 13 14.74 2.85 1.50
C ARG A 13 15.35 4.15 1.01
N VAL A 14 14.55 5.08 0.49
CA VAL A 14 15.01 6.37 -0.01
C VAL A 14 15.62 7.22 1.11
N LEU A 15 15.03 7.19 2.31
CA LEU A 15 15.49 7.95 3.48
C LEU A 15 16.73 7.32 4.16
N SER A 16 16.99 6.03 3.93
CA SER A 16 18.21 5.38 4.44
C SER A 16 19.48 5.69 3.62
N VAL A 17 19.35 6.38 2.49
CA VAL A 17 20.49 6.73 1.63
C VAL A 17 21.14 8.02 2.12
N SER A 18 22.48 8.05 2.14
CA SER A 18 23.27 9.19 2.63
C SER A 18 23.22 10.43 1.73
N SER A 19 22.84 10.27 0.45
CA SER A 19 22.86 11.34 -0.55
C SER A 19 21.61 11.38 -1.43
N LEU A 20 21.13 12.60 -1.70
CA LEU A 20 20.03 12.86 -2.62
C LEU A 20 20.30 12.39 -4.06
N ARG A 21 21.56 12.39 -4.50
CA ARG A 21 21.92 11.93 -5.85
C ARG A 21 21.80 10.41 -5.96
N GLU A 22 22.25 9.71 -4.94
CA GLU A 22 22.17 8.24 -4.85
C GLU A 22 20.71 7.78 -4.74
N ALA A 23 19.90 8.47 -3.93
CA ALA A 23 18.47 8.20 -3.82
C ALA A 23 17.76 8.26 -5.18
N ARG A 24 17.99 9.33 -5.96
CA ARG A 24 17.39 9.47 -7.31
C ARG A 24 17.87 8.39 -8.28
N LEU A 25 19.18 8.09 -8.26
CA LEU A 25 19.75 7.05 -9.11
C LEU A 25 19.13 5.68 -8.79
N MET A 26 19.00 5.34 -7.51
CA MET A 26 18.37 4.11 -7.06
C MET A 26 16.91 4.02 -7.53
N SER A 27 16.14 5.11 -7.47
CA SER A 27 14.77 5.15 -7.97
C SER A 27 14.68 4.93 -9.49
N TYR A 28 15.56 5.56 -10.28
CA TYR A 28 15.58 5.37 -11.73
C TYR A 28 16.01 3.95 -12.12
N LEU A 29 17.05 3.42 -11.47
CA LEU A 29 17.51 2.05 -11.69
C LEU A 29 16.45 1.03 -11.26
N ALA A 30 15.73 1.27 -10.16
CA ALA A 30 14.64 0.42 -9.73
C ALA A 30 13.50 0.41 -10.76
N GLY A 31 13.10 1.57 -11.30
CA GLY A 31 12.06 1.64 -12.33
C GLY A 31 12.43 0.87 -13.60
N LEU A 32 13.66 1.06 -14.10
CA LEU A 32 14.18 0.33 -15.26
C LEU A 32 14.31 -1.18 -14.96
N GLY A 33 14.79 -1.52 -13.77
CA GLY A 33 14.95 -2.90 -13.31
C GLY A 33 13.62 -3.64 -13.21
N CYS A 34 12.58 -2.99 -12.67
CA CYS A 34 11.22 -3.56 -12.63
C CYS A 34 10.69 -3.86 -14.03
N PHE A 35 10.91 -2.96 -14.98
CA PHE A 35 10.50 -3.18 -16.38
C PHE A 35 11.27 -4.34 -17.01
N ALA A 36 12.59 -4.38 -16.83
CA ALA A 36 13.42 -5.46 -17.35
C ALA A 36 13.05 -6.83 -16.75
N MET A 37 12.75 -6.90 -15.45
CA MET A 37 12.35 -8.13 -14.76
C MET A 37 10.93 -8.59 -15.08
N ALA A 38 10.06 -7.70 -15.61
CA ALA A 38 8.75 -8.11 -16.10
C ALA A 38 8.84 -8.99 -17.35
N VAL A 39 9.86 -8.77 -18.20
CA VAL A 39 10.00 -9.49 -19.48
C VAL A 39 10.18 -11.01 -19.28
N PRO A 40 11.11 -11.51 -18.44
CA PRO A 40 11.22 -12.94 -18.17
C PRO A 40 9.93 -13.56 -17.63
N SER A 41 9.23 -12.87 -16.72
CA SER A 41 7.98 -13.38 -16.13
C SER A 41 6.88 -13.57 -17.20
N VAL A 42 6.72 -12.60 -18.10
CA VAL A 42 5.77 -12.69 -19.22
C VAL A 42 6.15 -13.79 -20.20
N LEU A 43 7.45 -13.91 -20.52
CA LEU A 43 7.93 -14.96 -21.43
C LEU A 43 7.67 -16.37 -20.87
N ILE A 44 7.90 -16.60 -19.58
CA ILE A 44 7.60 -17.89 -18.95
C ILE A 44 6.11 -18.21 -19.06
N GLY A 45 5.23 -17.24 -18.79
CA GLY A 45 3.79 -17.40 -18.94
C GLY A 45 3.35 -17.67 -20.40
N ALA A 46 3.95 -16.95 -21.36
CA ALA A 46 3.66 -17.14 -22.78
C ALA A 46 4.11 -18.52 -23.29
N VAL A 47 5.30 -18.98 -22.89
CA VAL A 47 5.79 -20.32 -23.21
C VAL A 47 4.87 -21.37 -22.60
N ALA A 48 4.46 -21.21 -21.34
CA ALA A 48 3.53 -22.14 -20.69
C ALA A 48 2.18 -22.26 -21.40
N ALA A 49 1.64 -21.14 -21.89
CA ALA A 49 0.37 -21.10 -22.61
C ALA A 49 0.46 -21.64 -24.05
N SER A 50 1.61 -21.47 -24.71
CA SER A 50 1.83 -21.92 -26.10
C SER A 50 2.31 -23.36 -26.24
N THR A 51 2.71 -24.01 -25.14
CA THR A 51 3.22 -25.38 -25.15
C THR A 51 2.08 -26.38 -25.27
N ASP A 52 2.14 -27.27 -26.26
CA ASP A 52 1.24 -28.42 -26.35
C ASP A 52 1.64 -29.49 -25.33
N TRP A 53 1.01 -29.44 -24.15
CA TRP A 53 1.29 -30.33 -23.01
C TRP A 53 1.09 -31.81 -23.34
N ASN A 54 0.27 -32.15 -24.34
CA ASN A 54 0.07 -33.52 -24.80
C ASN A 54 1.35 -34.13 -25.41
N GLN A 55 2.21 -33.31 -26.01
CA GLN A 55 3.48 -33.74 -26.61
C GLN A 55 4.64 -33.76 -25.60
N THR A 56 4.40 -33.30 -24.36
CA THR A 56 5.40 -33.29 -23.30
C THR A 56 5.27 -34.52 -22.40
N ARG A 57 6.34 -34.85 -21.65
CA ARG A 57 6.30 -35.92 -20.64
C ARG A 57 5.30 -35.68 -19.50
N TYR A 58 4.72 -34.48 -19.39
CA TYR A 58 3.74 -34.13 -18.37
C TYR A 58 2.33 -34.68 -18.69
N GLY A 59 1.96 -34.74 -19.98
CA GLY A 59 0.64 -35.19 -20.45
C GLY A 59 -0.49 -34.21 -20.12
N LEU A 60 -1.74 -34.65 -20.34
CA LEU A 60 -2.96 -33.89 -20.02
C LEU A 60 -3.55 -34.32 -18.65
N PRO A 61 -4.25 -33.45 -17.92
CA PRO A 61 -4.54 -32.03 -18.19
C PRO A 61 -3.35 -31.08 -17.95
N SER A 62 -3.48 -29.82 -18.40
CA SER A 62 -2.41 -28.82 -18.34
C SER A 62 -1.98 -28.51 -16.89
N PRO A 63 -0.73 -28.05 -16.64
CA PRO A 63 -0.27 -27.69 -15.30
C PRO A 63 -1.15 -26.64 -14.62
N SER A 64 -1.74 -25.72 -15.39
CA SER A 64 -2.71 -24.74 -14.92
C SER A 64 -3.97 -25.38 -14.35
N ASP A 65 -4.50 -26.41 -15.01
CA ASP A 65 -5.73 -27.10 -14.58
C ASP A 65 -5.50 -28.03 -13.39
N ARG A 66 -4.28 -28.53 -13.23
CA ARG A 66 -3.88 -29.36 -12.07
C ARG A 66 -3.48 -28.55 -10.84
N GLY A 67 -3.30 -27.23 -10.97
CA GLY A 67 -2.78 -26.38 -9.89
C GLY A 67 -1.26 -26.41 -9.73
N ASP A 68 -0.54 -27.05 -10.67
CA ASP A 68 0.92 -27.19 -10.70
C ASP A 68 1.60 -26.10 -11.54
N ALA A 69 0.96 -24.94 -11.70
CA ALA A 69 1.51 -23.83 -12.50
C ALA A 69 2.89 -23.34 -11.99
N ALA A 70 3.26 -23.63 -10.73
CA ALA A 70 4.59 -23.33 -10.21
C ALA A 70 5.70 -24.25 -10.76
N LEU A 71 5.35 -25.40 -11.36
CA LEU A 71 6.26 -26.45 -11.82
C LEU A 71 6.45 -26.49 -13.35
N ILE A 72 6.11 -25.39 -14.03
CA ILE A 72 6.19 -25.27 -15.50
C ILE A 72 7.60 -25.54 -16.05
N LEU A 73 8.66 -25.38 -15.25
CA LEU A 73 10.04 -25.62 -15.65
C LEU A 73 10.42 -27.12 -15.51
N PRO A 74 10.68 -27.83 -16.63
CA PRO A 74 10.81 -29.29 -16.65
C PRO A 74 12.19 -29.84 -16.22
N LEU A 75 13.16 -28.99 -15.88
CA LEU A 75 14.53 -29.42 -15.55
C LEU A 75 14.73 -29.48 -14.03
N PRO A 76 15.04 -30.67 -13.45
CA PRO A 76 14.99 -30.88 -11.99
C PRO A 76 15.91 -29.95 -11.20
N THR A 77 17.14 -29.71 -11.69
CA THR A 77 18.10 -28.83 -11.00
C THR A 77 17.71 -27.35 -11.12
N ILE A 78 17.23 -26.93 -12.29
CA ILE A 78 16.86 -25.54 -12.56
C ILE A 78 15.55 -25.19 -11.84
N SER A 79 14.63 -26.14 -11.72
CA SER A 79 13.39 -25.97 -10.97
C SER A 79 13.66 -25.77 -9.48
N ILE A 80 14.58 -26.53 -8.88
CA ILE A 80 14.97 -26.35 -7.46
C ILE A 80 15.60 -24.97 -7.24
N VAL A 81 16.56 -24.58 -8.10
CA VAL A 81 17.21 -23.27 -8.00
C VAL A 81 16.21 -22.13 -8.25
N GLY A 82 15.32 -22.29 -9.23
CA GLY A 82 14.28 -21.32 -9.55
C GLY A 82 13.27 -21.16 -8.41
N LEU A 83 12.81 -22.26 -7.82
CA LEU A 83 11.90 -22.24 -6.67
C LEU A 83 12.58 -21.60 -5.44
N GLY A 84 13.86 -21.91 -5.20
CA GLY A 84 14.66 -21.26 -4.15
C GLY A 84 14.81 -19.76 -4.38
N ALA A 85 15.06 -19.34 -5.62
CA ALA A 85 15.15 -17.92 -5.99
C ALA A 85 13.80 -17.19 -5.81
N ILE A 86 12.69 -17.80 -6.20
CA ILE A 86 11.34 -17.25 -5.98
C ILE A 86 11.06 -17.14 -4.47
N ALA A 87 11.35 -18.18 -3.70
CA ALA A 87 11.17 -18.16 -2.24
C ALA A 87 12.01 -17.06 -1.58
N ALA A 88 13.28 -16.90 -1.97
CA ALA A 88 14.14 -15.83 -1.47
C ALA A 88 13.61 -14.43 -1.83
N ALA A 89 13.13 -14.24 -3.06
CA ALA A 89 12.55 -12.97 -3.53
C ALA A 89 11.25 -12.62 -2.79
N VAL A 90 10.37 -13.61 -2.59
CA VAL A 90 9.12 -13.45 -1.83
C VAL A 90 9.42 -13.14 -0.37
N MET A 91 10.37 -13.84 0.25
CA MET A 91 10.76 -13.61 1.64
C MET A 91 11.38 -12.22 1.85
N SER A 92 12.21 -11.75 0.91
CA SER A 92 12.76 -10.39 0.93
C SER A 92 11.67 -9.31 0.81
N SER A 93 10.67 -9.54 -0.03
CA SER A 93 9.54 -8.61 -0.20
C SER A 93 8.61 -8.61 1.01
N GLY A 94 8.32 -9.80 1.56
CA GLY A 94 7.52 -9.98 2.76
C GLY A 94 8.15 -9.36 4.00
N ASP A 95 9.46 -9.53 4.18
CA ASP A 95 10.22 -8.90 5.26
C ASP A 95 10.09 -7.37 5.22
N SER A 96 10.32 -6.77 4.04
CA SER A 96 10.19 -5.32 3.86
C SER A 96 8.76 -4.82 4.15
N ALA A 97 7.72 -5.56 3.75
CA ALA A 97 6.33 -5.20 4.01
C ALA A 97 5.97 -5.31 5.50
N LEU A 98 6.39 -6.37 6.16
CA LEU A 98 6.17 -6.58 7.60
C LEU A 98 6.93 -5.55 8.44
N LEU A 99 8.18 -5.28 8.09
CA LEU A 99 9.00 -4.24 8.74
C LEU A 99 8.34 -2.87 8.60
N SER A 100 7.86 -2.55 7.39
CA SER A 100 7.15 -1.31 7.10
C SER A 100 5.86 -1.17 7.91
N ALA A 101 5.01 -2.20 7.96
CA ALA A 101 3.78 -2.16 8.75
C ALA A 101 4.05 -2.04 10.26
N SER A 102 5.04 -2.80 10.76
CA SER A 102 5.38 -2.85 12.19
C SER A 102 6.02 -1.55 12.67
N SER A 103 6.88 -0.93 11.86
CA SER A 103 7.48 0.37 12.18
C SER A 103 6.44 1.49 12.19
N MET A 104 5.51 1.52 11.22
CA MET A 104 4.38 2.46 11.25
C MET A 104 3.54 2.28 12.51
N PHE A 105 3.24 1.03 12.90
CA PHE A 105 2.48 0.75 14.12
C PHE A 105 3.22 1.23 15.38
N ALA A 106 4.51 0.90 15.51
CA ALA A 106 5.32 1.24 16.68
C ALA A 106 5.52 2.75 16.83
N HIS A 107 5.81 3.47 15.73
CA HIS A 107 6.06 4.90 15.77
C HIS A 107 4.77 5.74 15.77
N ASN A 108 3.77 5.40 14.95
CA ASN A 108 2.59 6.25 14.78
C ASN A 108 1.49 5.96 15.79
N ILE A 109 1.37 4.70 16.26
CA ILE A 109 0.33 4.30 17.22
C ILE A 109 0.94 4.20 18.62
N TYR A 110 1.95 3.36 18.81
CA TYR A 110 2.46 3.09 20.16
C TYR A 110 3.15 4.29 20.79
N ARG A 111 4.01 5.04 20.09
CA ARG A 111 4.66 6.23 20.67
C ARG A 111 3.64 7.30 21.05
N LYS A 112 2.57 7.45 20.26
CA LYS A 112 1.50 8.43 20.51
C LYS A 112 0.57 8.00 21.64
N PHE A 113 0.20 6.72 21.69
CA PHE A 113 -0.58 6.16 22.80
C PHE A 113 0.24 6.14 24.10
N SER A 114 1.53 5.83 24.03
CA SER A 114 2.43 5.87 25.18
C SER A 114 2.66 7.29 25.68
N PHE A 115 2.72 8.30 24.82
CA PHE A 115 2.80 9.71 25.25
C PHE A 115 1.65 10.12 26.19
N LEU A 116 0.47 9.50 26.06
CA LEU A 116 -0.67 9.69 26.99
C LEU A 116 -0.49 8.99 28.35
N PHE A 117 0.40 8.00 28.48
CA PHE A 117 0.50 7.14 29.67
C PHE A 117 1.88 7.12 30.36
N SER A 118 3.01 7.22 29.64
CA SER A 118 4.38 7.42 30.16
C SER A 118 5.40 7.53 29.01
N GLN A 119 6.51 8.27 29.19
CA GLN A 119 7.54 8.42 28.15
C GLN A 119 8.04 7.06 27.63
N ALA A 120 7.94 6.85 26.32
CA ALA A 120 8.27 5.59 25.68
C ALA A 120 9.79 5.36 25.65
N THR A 121 10.26 4.35 26.38
CA THR A 121 11.63 3.83 26.31
C THR A 121 11.89 3.21 24.94
N GLU A 122 13.04 3.49 24.30
CA GLU A 122 13.42 2.95 22.98
C GLU A 122 13.36 1.41 22.92
N LYS A 123 13.73 0.73 24.01
CA LYS A 123 13.61 -0.73 24.14
C LYS A 123 12.16 -1.22 24.07
N GLY A 124 11.20 -0.43 24.56
CA GLY A 124 9.77 -0.74 24.48
C GLY A 124 9.24 -0.67 23.05
N VAL A 125 9.67 0.34 22.29
CA VAL A 125 9.32 0.49 20.86
C VAL A 125 9.80 -0.72 20.05
N LEU A 126 11.02 -1.19 20.29
CA LEU A 126 11.56 -2.39 19.61
C LEU A 126 10.78 -3.67 19.95
N TRP A 127 10.36 -3.85 21.20
CA TRP A 127 9.52 -4.98 21.59
C TRP A 127 8.15 -4.94 20.92
N VAL A 128 7.52 -3.78 20.85
CA VAL A 128 6.23 -3.58 20.16
C VAL A 128 6.37 -3.80 18.67
N MET A 129 7.47 -3.36 18.06
CA MET A 129 7.76 -3.61 16.65
C MET A 129 7.88 -5.12 16.36
N ARG A 130 8.58 -5.89 17.21
CA ARG A 130 8.67 -7.36 17.07
C ARG A 130 7.31 -8.05 17.26
N ALA A 131 6.54 -7.63 18.26
CA ALA A 131 5.22 -8.20 18.54
C ALA A 131 4.23 -7.92 17.39
N SER A 132 4.19 -6.68 16.88
CA SER A 132 3.35 -6.30 15.75
C SER A 132 3.74 -7.01 14.45
N MET A 133 5.03 -7.29 14.24
CA MET A 133 5.50 -8.10 13.11
C MET A 133 4.91 -9.51 13.12
N VAL A 134 4.90 -10.18 14.29
CA VAL A 134 4.27 -11.50 14.43
C VAL A 134 2.76 -11.42 14.21
N MET A 135 2.10 -10.40 14.75
CA MET A 135 0.65 -10.20 14.59
C MET A 135 0.25 -9.97 13.12
N PHE A 136 0.92 -9.05 12.42
CA PHE A 136 0.64 -8.79 11.00
C PHE A 136 1.02 -9.99 10.12
N GLY A 137 2.10 -10.70 10.44
CA GLY A 137 2.47 -11.94 9.77
C GLY A 137 1.42 -13.03 9.90
N ALA A 138 0.91 -13.25 11.12
CA ALA A 138 -0.16 -14.22 11.38
C ALA A 138 -1.47 -13.84 10.66
N ALA A 139 -1.84 -12.55 10.67
CA ALA A 139 -3.02 -12.05 9.97
C ALA A 139 -2.89 -12.21 8.44
N ALA A 140 -1.73 -11.87 7.87
CA ALA A 140 -1.45 -12.04 6.45
C ALA A 140 -1.47 -13.53 6.05
N ALA A 141 -0.89 -14.41 6.86
CA ALA A 141 -0.94 -15.86 6.64
C ALA A 141 -2.39 -16.39 6.70
N GLY A 142 -3.18 -15.93 7.67
CA GLY A 142 -4.61 -16.28 7.76
C GLY A 142 -5.39 -15.86 6.52
N LEU A 143 -5.15 -14.64 6.02
CA LEU A 143 -5.80 -14.16 4.79
C LEU A 143 -5.33 -14.94 3.55
N ALA A 144 -4.05 -15.34 3.50
CA ALA A 144 -3.50 -16.18 2.44
C ALA A 144 -4.15 -17.57 2.39
N PHE A 145 -4.45 -18.18 3.55
CA PHE A 145 -5.18 -19.46 3.60
C PHE A 145 -6.67 -19.33 3.25
N TYR A 146 -7.27 -18.16 3.45
CA TYR A 146 -8.68 -17.92 3.17
C TYR A 146 -8.94 -17.56 1.69
N SER A 147 -8.03 -16.85 1.04
CA SER A 147 -8.22 -16.39 -0.34
C SER A 147 -7.95 -17.50 -1.36
N HIS A 148 -8.83 -17.63 -2.35
CA HIS A 148 -8.64 -18.55 -3.48
C HIS A 148 -7.77 -17.98 -4.61
N SER A 149 -7.47 -16.67 -4.59
CA SER A 149 -6.67 -15.98 -5.61
C SER A 149 -5.68 -15.00 -4.99
N ILE A 150 -4.39 -15.22 -5.27
CA ILE A 150 -3.30 -14.33 -4.85
C ILE A 150 -3.31 -13.04 -5.68
N PHE A 151 -3.66 -13.16 -6.97
CA PHE A 151 -3.72 -12.04 -7.89
C PHE A 151 -4.76 -11.02 -7.44
N ASP A 152 -5.93 -11.50 -7.03
CA ASP A 152 -7.01 -10.65 -6.55
C ASP A 152 -6.61 -9.88 -5.29
N LEU A 153 -5.98 -10.57 -4.33
CA LEU A 153 -5.53 -9.96 -3.08
C LEU A 153 -4.46 -8.88 -3.34
N TRP A 154 -3.56 -9.13 -4.29
CA TRP A 154 -2.56 -8.15 -4.73
C TRP A 154 -3.22 -6.90 -5.35
N PHE A 155 -4.18 -7.10 -6.26
CA PHE A 155 -4.92 -6.00 -6.87
C PHE A 155 -5.74 -5.22 -5.86
N LEU A 156 -6.38 -5.90 -4.92
CA LEU A 156 -7.14 -5.30 -3.82
C LEU A 156 -6.24 -4.41 -2.96
N GLY A 157 -5.08 -4.92 -2.54
CA GLY A 157 -4.11 -4.15 -1.74
C GLY A 157 -3.61 -2.92 -2.48
N GLY A 158 -3.17 -3.08 -3.74
CA GLY A 158 -2.71 -1.97 -4.56
C GLY A 158 -3.78 -0.92 -4.85
N GLU A 159 -5.03 -1.36 -5.01
CA GLU A 159 -6.17 -0.48 -5.21
C GLU A 159 -6.51 0.33 -3.96
N LEU A 160 -6.52 -0.28 -2.77
CA LEU A 160 -6.76 0.44 -1.51
C LEU A 160 -5.73 1.54 -1.30
N VAL A 161 -4.45 1.24 -1.53
CA VAL A 161 -3.37 2.22 -1.44
C VAL A 161 -3.57 3.35 -2.47
N TYR A 162 -3.96 3.01 -3.69
CA TYR A 162 -4.23 3.99 -4.74
C TYR A 162 -5.46 4.86 -4.46
N ALA A 163 -6.55 4.29 -3.97
CA ALA A 163 -7.79 5.03 -3.75
C ALA A 163 -7.77 5.89 -2.48
N LEU A 164 -7.04 5.45 -1.45
CA LEU A 164 -7.04 6.08 -0.13
C LEU A 164 -5.80 6.92 0.15
N LEU A 165 -4.61 6.35 -0.04
CA LEU A 165 -3.35 6.99 0.38
C LEU A 165 -2.79 7.94 -0.67
N PHE A 166 -2.97 7.64 -1.95
CA PHE A 166 -2.46 8.50 -3.02
C PHE A 166 -3.08 9.92 -3.01
N PRO A 167 -4.41 10.10 -2.88
CA PRO A 167 -5.01 11.43 -2.73
C PRO A 167 -4.47 12.20 -1.52
N GLN A 168 -4.25 11.52 -0.39
CA GLN A 168 -3.70 12.13 0.81
C GLN A 168 -2.28 12.63 0.60
N LEU A 169 -1.42 11.79 -0.01
CA LEU A 169 -0.05 12.16 -0.34
C LEU A 169 -0.01 13.37 -1.30
N CYS A 170 -0.85 13.37 -2.33
CA CYS A 170 -0.94 14.48 -3.28
C CYS A 170 -1.31 15.80 -2.57
N CYS A 171 -2.34 15.78 -1.73
CA CYS A 171 -2.76 16.95 -0.98
C CYS A 171 -1.69 17.42 0.03
N ALA A 172 -0.97 16.50 0.67
CA ALA A 172 0.09 16.82 1.62
C ALA A 172 1.31 17.47 0.95
N LEU A 173 1.68 17.03 -0.26
CA LEU A 173 2.87 17.54 -0.96
C LEU A 173 2.60 18.81 -1.78
N PHE A 174 1.45 18.90 -2.45
CA PHE A 174 1.21 19.93 -3.47
C PHE A 174 0.25 21.04 -3.04
N VAL A 175 -0.54 20.84 -1.97
CA VAL A 175 -1.58 21.80 -1.57
C VAL A 175 -1.32 22.36 -0.17
N PRO A 176 -0.72 23.57 -0.07
CA PRO A 176 -0.56 24.25 1.21
C PRO A 176 -1.93 24.74 1.70
N GLY A 177 -2.52 24.03 2.66
CA GLY A 177 -3.87 24.30 3.16
C GLY A 177 -4.68 23.03 3.46
N THR A 178 -4.12 21.85 3.21
CA THR A 178 -4.73 20.58 3.59
C THR A 178 -4.76 20.42 5.11
N ASN A 179 -5.94 20.15 5.66
CA ASN A 179 -6.18 20.04 7.10
C ASN A 179 -6.46 18.59 7.51
N THR A 180 -6.24 18.27 8.79
CA THR A 180 -6.54 16.95 9.38
C THR A 180 -8.01 16.54 9.16
N TYR A 181 -8.95 17.49 9.30
CA TYR A 181 -10.38 17.27 9.08
C TYR A 181 -10.68 16.83 7.64
N GLY A 182 -10.06 17.48 6.64
CA GLY A 182 -10.24 17.12 5.24
C GLY A 182 -9.61 15.78 4.90
N SER A 183 -8.40 15.51 5.43
CA SER A 183 -7.74 14.21 5.26
C SER A 183 -8.55 13.05 5.83
N ALA A 184 -9.12 13.22 7.04
CA ALA A 184 -9.98 12.22 7.66
C ALA A 184 -11.28 12.02 6.87
N ALA A 185 -11.97 13.10 6.49
CA ALA A 185 -13.21 13.03 5.72
C ALA A 185 -13.01 12.33 4.37
N GLY A 186 -11.96 12.68 3.64
CA GLY A 186 -11.61 12.02 2.38
C GLY A 186 -11.27 10.55 2.54
N PHE A 187 -10.52 10.19 3.60
CA PHE A 187 -10.20 8.79 3.91
C PHE A 187 -11.46 7.96 4.15
N PHE A 188 -12.33 8.41 5.06
CA PHE A 188 -13.54 7.67 5.41
C PHE A 188 -14.52 7.60 4.24
N LEU A 189 -14.69 8.69 3.49
CA LEU A 189 -15.55 8.68 2.32
C LEU A 189 -15.01 7.76 1.23
N GLY A 190 -13.71 7.83 0.92
CA GLY A 190 -13.07 6.95 -0.06
C GLY A 190 -13.16 5.48 0.35
N PHE A 191 -12.93 5.19 1.64
CA PHE A 191 -13.04 3.84 2.19
C PHE A 191 -14.47 3.32 2.13
N LEU A 192 -15.46 4.14 2.49
CA LEU A 192 -16.87 3.79 2.42
C LEU A 192 -17.31 3.53 0.97
N LEU A 193 -16.96 4.42 0.03
CA LEU A 193 -17.25 4.23 -1.39
C LEU A 193 -16.63 2.94 -1.93
N ARG A 194 -15.44 2.57 -1.43
CA ARG A 194 -14.80 1.31 -1.82
C ARG A 194 -15.48 0.08 -1.25
N LEU A 195 -15.88 0.10 0.01
CA LEU A 195 -16.64 -0.99 0.62
C LEU A 195 -18.00 -1.17 -0.08
N LEU A 196 -18.67 -0.06 -0.38
CA LEU A 196 -19.98 -0.06 -1.04
C LEU A 196 -19.91 -0.50 -2.50
N ALA A 197 -18.77 -0.33 -3.17
CA ALA A 197 -18.54 -0.85 -4.51
C ALA A 197 -18.49 -2.40 -4.56
N GLY A 198 -18.35 -3.07 -3.41
CA GLY A 198 -18.25 -4.52 -3.30
C GLY A 198 -16.86 -5.04 -3.66
N GLU A 199 -16.58 -6.28 -3.25
CA GLU A 199 -15.36 -6.99 -3.64
C GLU A 199 -15.68 -8.47 -3.88
N PRO A 200 -15.65 -8.93 -5.15
CA PRO A 200 -15.93 -10.32 -5.50
C PRO A 200 -15.02 -11.30 -4.76
N SER A 201 -13.74 -10.97 -4.61
CA SER A 201 -12.72 -11.84 -4.02
C SER A 201 -12.86 -12.01 -2.50
N LEU A 202 -13.49 -11.04 -1.82
CA LEU A 202 -13.87 -11.14 -0.40
C LEU A 202 -15.33 -11.58 -0.21
N LYS A 203 -16.03 -11.96 -1.29
CA LYS A 203 -17.47 -12.30 -1.29
C LYS A 203 -18.35 -11.18 -0.73
N ILE A 204 -17.92 -9.92 -0.87
CA ILE A 204 -18.69 -8.75 -0.42
C ILE A 204 -19.54 -8.28 -1.61
N PRO A 205 -20.89 -8.40 -1.53
CA PRO A 205 -21.74 -7.95 -2.62
C PRO A 205 -21.70 -6.41 -2.76
N PRO A 206 -21.76 -5.87 -3.99
CA PRO A 206 -21.85 -4.44 -4.21
C PRO A 206 -23.18 -3.90 -3.71
N VAL A 207 -23.13 -2.81 -2.94
CA VAL A 207 -24.31 -2.05 -2.53
C VAL A 207 -24.60 -0.96 -3.56
N ILE A 208 -23.54 -0.28 -4.02
CA ILE A 208 -23.62 0.70 -5.11
C ILE A 208 -23.40 -0.01 -6.43
N HIS A 209 -24.44 0.02 -7.27
CA HIS A 209 -24.38 -0.49 -8.62
C HIS A 209 -23.97 0.64 -9.56
N TYR A 210 -22.68 0.70 -9.88
CA TYR A 210 -22.17 1.65 -10.87
C TYR A 210 -22.71 1.34 -12.28
N PRO A 211 -22.88 2.36 -13.15
CA PRO A 211 -23.41 2.16 -14.49
C PRO A 211 -22.57 1.15 -15.29
N GLY A 212 -23.21 0.15 -15.91
CA GLY A 212 -22.53 -0.97 -16.56
C GLY A 212 -22.24 -2.16 -15.62
N CYS A 213 -22.95 -2.26 -14.50
CA CYS A 213 -22.92 -3.45 -13.65
C CYS A 213 -23.77 -4.56 -14.28
N SER A 214 -23.12 -5.65 -14.69
CA SER A 214 -23.79 -6.85 -15.19
C SER A 214 -23.54 -8.02 -14.25
N LEU A 215 -24.59 -8.78 -13.92
CA LEU A 215 -24.49 -10.02 -13.18
C LEU A 215 -24.18 -11.14 -14.18
N VAL A 216 -22.94 -11.65 -14.17
CA VAL A 216 -22.53 -12.76 -15.03
C VAL A 216 -22.09 -13.90 -14.12
N GLY A 217 -22.80 -15.02 -14.12
CA GLY A 217 -22.41 -16.22 -13.36
C GLY A 217 -22.43 -16.09 -11.83
N GLY A 218 -23.25 -15.18 -11.27
CA GLY A 218 -23.35 -14.96 -9.82
C GLY A 218 -22.31 -13.99 -9.24
N THR A 219 -21.41 -13.45 -10.08
CA THR A 219 -20.48 -12.38 -9.74
C THR A 219 -20.90 -11.07 -10.41
N TYR A 220 -20.86 -9.98 -9.64
CA TYR A 220 -21.13 -8.63 -10.17
C TYR A 220 -19.87 -8.12 -10.86
N ILE A 221 -19.95 -7.91 -12.18
CA ILE A 221 -18.88 -7.32 -12.97
C ILE A 221 -19.23 -5.86 -13.20
N GLN A 222 -18.42 -4.95 -12.65
CA GLN A 222 -18.54 -3.52 -12.86
C GLN A 222 -17.53 -3.08 -13.93
N LEU A 223 -18.03 -2.72 -15.13
CA LEU A 223 -17.18 -2.18 -16.20
C LEU A 223 -16.75 -0.72 -15.98
N PHE A 224 -17.46 -0.01 -15.10
CA PHE A 224 -17.17 1.38 -14.78
C PHE A 224 -15.79 1.51 -14.11
N PRO A 225 -14.97 2.54 -14.43
CA PRO A 225 -13.70 2.79 -13.78
C PRO A 225 -13.88 3.36 -12.36
N PHE A 226 -14.61 2.66 -11.50
CA PHE A 226 -14.97 3.09 -10.15
C PHE A 226 -13.73 3.42 -9.31
N LYS A 227 -12.62 2.71 -9.52
CA LYS A 227 -11.33 2.94 -8.84
C LYS A 227 -10.82 4.38 -9.02
N MET A 228 -10.89 4.89 -10.25
CA MET A 228 -10.47 6.26 -10.58
C MET A 228 -11.42 7.28 -9.97
N VAL A 229 -12.73 6.99 -10.02
CA VAL A 229 -13.75 7.87 -9.45
C VAL A 229 -13.63 7.96 -7.94
N THR A 230 -13.44 6.85 -7.25
CA THR A 230 -13.21 6.84 -5.79
C THR A 230 -11.98 7.66 -5.41
N MET A 231 -10.89 7.53 -6.16
CA MET A 231 -9.67 8.33 -5.96
C MET A 231 -9.94 9.84 -6.14
N LEU A 232 -10.62 10.23 -7.23
CA LEU A 232 -10.93 11.63 -7.51
C LEU A 232 -11.93 12.23 -6.51
N VAL A 233 -12.94 11.46 -6.11
CA VAL A 233 -13.91 11.87 -5.10
C VAL A 233 -13.21 12.05 -3.76
N SER A 234 -12.35 11.12 -3.35
CA SER A 234 -11.51 11.25 -2.15
C SER A 234 -10.67 12.54 -2.21
N LEU A 235 -9.96 12.78 -3.32
CA LEU A 235 -9.15 13.99 -3.52
C LEU A 235 -10.00 15.26 -3.40
N PHE A 236 -11.13 15.31 -4.11
CA PHE A 236 -12.04 16.45 -4.09
C PHE A 236 -12.61 16.72 -2.70
N THR A 237 -12.96 15.67 -1.96
CA THR A 237 -13.45 15.78 -0.58
C THR A 237 -12.37 16.30 0.35
N ILE A 238 -11.12 15.84 0.22
CA ILE A 238 -9.99 16.35 1.02
C ILE A 238 -9.86 17.87 0.82
N LEU A 239 -9.86 18.33 -0.42
CA LEU A 239 -9.72 19.75 -0.73
C LEU A 239 -10.93 20.55 -0.24
N SER A 240 -12.14 20.13 -0.59
CA SER A 240 -13.38 20.83 -0.26
C SER A 240 -13.56 20.98 1.26
N VAL A 241 -13.38 19.90 2.02
CA VAL A 241 -13.50 19.92 3.48
C VAL A 241 -12.35 20.70 4.13
N SER A 242 -11.12 20.64 3.57
CA SER A 242 -9.99 21.42 4.09
C SER A 242 -10.21 22.93 3.92
N TYR A 243 -10.66 23.37 2.74
CA TYR A 243 -10.98 24.78 2.48
C TYR A 243 -12.18 25.26 3.31
N LEU A 244 -13.23 24.44 3.42
CA LEU A 244 -14.40 24.76 4.23
C LEU A 244 -14.03 24.88 5.71
N ALA A 245 -13.25 23.94 6.24
CA ALA A 245 -12.73 24.02 7.61
C ALA A 245 -11.87 25.27 7.82
N ALA A 246 -10.94 25.56 6.90
CA ALA A 246 -10.11 26.76 6.97
C ALA A 246 -10.94 28.06 6.95
N SER A 247 -12.00 28.10 6.14
CA SER A 247 -12.94 29.22 6.10
C SER A 247 -13.70 29.37 7.41
N MET A 248 -14.19 28.26 7.99
CA MET A 248 -14.91 28.28 9.27
C MET A 248 -14.04 28.69 10.46
N PHE A 249 -12.76 28.31 10.46
CA PHE A 249 -11.81 28.78 11.47
C PHE A 249 -11.51 30.27 11.34
N LYS A 250 -11.43 30.80 10.11
CA LYS A 250 -11.24 32.24 9.88
C LYS A 250 -12.49 33.06 10.22
N SER A 251 -13.69 32.52 10.06
CA SER A 251 -14.95 33.19 10.39
C SER A 251 -15.33 33.12 11.88
N GLY A 252 -14.48 32.55 12.74
CA GLY A 252 -14.68 32.52 14.19
C GLY A 252 -15.86 31.66 14.66
N THR A 253 -16.42 30.80 13.80
CA THR A 253 -17.69 30.09 14.05
C THR A 253 -17.50 28.80 14.86
N PHE A 254 -16.26 28.33 15.05
CA PHE A 254 -15.92 27.07 15.72
C PHE A 254 -15.15 27.33 17.04
N LEU A 255 -15.86 27.78 18.08
CA LEU A 255 -15.29 28.05 19.41
C LEU A 255 -15.73 27.03 20.49
N GLY A 256 -16.07 25.79 20.12
CA GLY A 256 -16.74 24.87 21.07
C GLY A 256 -16.46 23.37 20.98
N VAL A 257 -15.70 22.86 20.02
CA VAL A 257 -15.35 21.43 19.98
C VAL A 257 -13.94 21.25 20.53
N ALA A 258 -13.86 20.81 21.79
CA ALA A 258 -12.63 20.43 22.45
C ALA A 258 -11.83 19.45 21.56
N PRO A 259 -10.53 19.66 21.36
CA PRO A 259 -9.78 18.92 20.34
C PRO A 259 -9.26 17.56 20.82
N SER A 260 -9.79 16.99 21.90
CA SER A 260 -9.16 15.85 22.58
C SER A 260 -9.19 14.51 21.82
N LEU A 261 -10.23 14.24 21.02
CA LEU A 261 -10.34 12.96 20.29
C LEU A 261 -9.81 13.01 18.86
N LEU A 262 -9.83 14.19 18.21
CA LEU A 262 -9.33 14.37 16.85
C LEU A 262 -7.87 14.89 16.81
N GLU A 263 -7.34 15.50 17.87
CA GLU A 263 -5.88 15.62 18.05
C GLU A 263 -5.24 14.27 18.38
N ALA A 264 -5.95 13.40 19.11
CA ALA A 264 -5.52 12.00 19.25
C ALA A 264 -5.44 11.30 17.87
N LEU A 265 -6.37 11.62 16.97
CA LEU A 265 -6.35 11.26 15.54
C LEU A 265 -5.81 12.37 14.64
N HIS A 266 -4.73 13.05 15.04
CA HIS A 266 -3.97 13.93 14.15
C HIS A 266 -3.46 13.11 12.94
N PHE A 267 -4.26 13.01 11.88
CA PHE A 267 -3.89 12.47 10.56
C PHE A 267 -2.75 13.27 9.91
N ARG A 268 -2.50 14.49 10.39
CA ARG A 268 -1.23 15.19 10.15
C ARG A 268 -0.05 14.31 10.52
N CYS A 269 -0.09 13.56 11.63
CA CYS A 269 1.01 12.72 12.12
C CYS A 269 1.28 11.46 11.27
N LEU A 270 0.33 10.97 10.45
CA LEU A 270 0.62 9.86 9.53
C LEU A 270 1.56 10.28 8.39
N PHE A 271 1.65 11.58 8.10
CA PHE A 271 2.51 12.16 7.07
C PHE A 271 3.49 13.24 7.58
N ASP A 272 3.29 13.83 8.76
CA ASP A 272 4.20 14.79 9.40
C ASP A 272 5.46 14.09 9.89
N THR A 273 5.41 12.80 10.27
CA THR A 273 6.66 12.08 10.57
C THR A 273 7.50 11.89 9.30
N GLU A 274 6.86 11.69 8.15
CA GLU A 274 7.52 11.60 6.84
C GLU A 274 8.01 12.98 6.37
N LEU A 275 7.25 14.06 6.59
CA LEU A 275 7.61 15.42 6.23
C LEU A 275 8.65 16.03 7.18
N GLU A 276 8.58 15.75 8.48
CA GLU A 276 9.61 16.11 9.46
C GLU A 276 10.90 15.36 9.16
N LEU A 277 10.89 14.06 8.85
CA LEU A 277 12.12 13.39 8.35
C LEU A 277 12.66 14.01 7.05
N PHE A 278 11.78 14.45 6.14
CA PHE A 278 12.17 15.14 4.91
C PHE A 278 12.71 16.56 5.15
N LEU A 279 12.19 17.27 6.15
CA LEU A 279 12.59 18.61 6.57
C LEU A 279 13.86 18.59 7.43
N ASP A 280 14.03 17.58 8.29
CA ASP A 280 15.21 17.37 9.12
C ASP A 280 16.40 16.94 8.26
N SER A 281 16.17 16.16 7.19
CA SER A 281 17.18 15.90 6.15
C SER A 281 17.62 17.17 5.42
N LYS A 282 16.70 18.13 5.18
CA LYS A 282 17.05 19.47 4.65
C LYS A 282 17.76 20.34 5.69
N ALA A 283 17.44 20.22 6.98
CA ALA A 283 18.09 20.95 8.07
C ALA A 283 19.53 20.44 8.29
N LEU A 284 19.77 19.13 8.22
CA LEU A 284 21.10 18.51 8.23
C LEU A 284 21.95 18.92 7.02
N LEU A 285 21.34 19.07 5.85
CA LEU A 285 22.01 19.58 4.63
C LEU A 285 22.35 21.08 4.69
N LEU A 286 21.63 21.88 5.48
CA LEU A 286 21.99 23.26 5.77
C LEU A 286 23.14 23.33 6.79
N PHE A 287 23.17 22.45 7.79
CA PHE A 287 24.29 22.34 8.73
C PHE A 287 25.58 21.84 8.07
N SER A 288 25.51 20.91 7.12
CA SER A 288 26.67 20.44 6.35
C SER A 288 27.20 21.44 5.30
N LYS A 289 26.46 22.52 5.02
CA LYS A 289 26.93 23.64 4.18
C LYS A 289 27.40 24.85 4.99
N ALA A 290 27.27 24.80 6.31
CA ALA A 290 27.66 25.86 7.23
C ALA A 290 28.95 25.53 8.03
N PHE A 291 29.58 24.38 7.76
CA PHE A 291 30.91 23.99 8.27
C PHE A 291 31.79 23.52 7.10
#